data_AF-A0A2V8AEQ3-F1
#
_entry.id   AF-A0A2V8AEQ3-F1
#
_cell.length_a   1.000
_cell.length_b   1.000
_cell.length_c   1.000
_cell.angle_alpha   90.00
_cell.angle_beta   90.00
_cell.angle_gamma   90.00
#
_symmetry.space_group_name_H-M   'P 1'
#
loop_
_entity.id
_entity.type
_entity.pdbx_description
1 polymer ?
#
loop_
_entity_poly.entity_id
_entity_poly.type
_entity_poly.pdbx_seq_one_letter_code
_entity_poly.pdbx_strand_id
1 'polypeptide(L)' 'MKVRSFLVATAFACMAAAAAAAVRPPKLQYEMTTLPNGLTVVFEEDHSTPIVHLQLWYHVGSKNE' A
#
# COMPACT_ATOMS: atom_id res chain seq x y z
N MET A 1 -1.85 13.67 42.63
CA MET A 1 -2.51 13.05 41.46
C MET A 1 -2.46 13.91 40.19
N LYS A 2 -2.57 15.24 40.27
CA LYS A 2 -2.62 16.13 39.09
C LYS A 2 -1.35 16.14 38.22
N VAL A 3 -0.16 16.13 38.82
CA VAL A 3 1.13 16.16 38.08
C VAL A 3 1.40 14.89 37.27
N ARG A 4 1.11 13.70 37.83
CA ARG A 4 1.25 12.42 37.11
C ARG A 4 0.29 12.33 35.92
N SER A 5 -0.94 12.83 36.10
CA SER A 5 -1.96 12.90 35.05
C SER A 5 -1.54 13.82 33.90
N PHE A 6 -0.87 14.94 34.21
CA PHE A 6 -0.39 15.89 33.21
C PHE A 6 0.78 15.31 32.39
N LEU A 7 1.73 14.63 33.05
CA LEU A 7 2.87 13.96 32.41
C LEU A 7 2.43 12.87 31.42
N VAL A 8 1.41 12.09 31.79
CA VAL A 8 0.84 11.06 30.91
C VAL A 8 0.13 11.68 29.70
N ALA A 9 -0.61 12.78 29.90
CA ALA A 9 -1.28 13.48 28.80
C ALA A 9 -0.28 14.09 27.80
N THR A 10 0.82 14.69 28.28
CA THR A 10 1.87 15.24 27.42
C THR A 10 2.62 14.15 26.65
N ALA A 11 2.94 13.02 27.30
CA ALA A 11 3.58 11.90 26.64
C ALA A 11 2.69 11.29 25.53
N PHE A 12 1.38 11.17 25.79
CA PHE A 12 0.42 10.70 24.80
C PHE A 12 0.30 11.67 23.60
N ALA A 13 0.29 12.97 23.86
CA ALA A 13 0.26 13.99 22.81
C ALA A 13 1.52 13.97 21.92
N CYS A 14 2.71 13.80 22.50
CA CYS A 14 3.95 13.64 21.73
C CYS A 14 3.93 12.38 20.86
N MET A 15 3.41 11.27 21.37
CA MET A 15 3.34 10.01 20.62
C MET A 15 2.32 10.06 19.48
N ALA A 16 1.18 10.73 19.69
CA ALA A 16 0.19 10.98 18.63
C ALA A 16 0.74 11.90 17.52
N ALA A 17 1.50 12.94 17.88
CA ALA A 17 2.13 13.84 16.92
C ALA A 17 3.17 13.11 16.04
N ALA A 18 3.96 12.20 16.62
CA ALA A 18 4.92 11.39 15.88
C ALA A 18 4.24 10.46 14.85
N ALA A 19 3.09 9.88 15.20
CA ALA A 19 2.32 9.02 14.28
C ALA A 19 1.70 9.79 13.11
N ALA A 20 1.33 11.06 13.32
CA ALA A 20 0.78 11.93 12.28
C ALA A 20 1.84 12.49 11.33
N ALA A 21 3.10 12.62 11.76
CA ALA A 21 4.21 13.11 10.96
C ALA A 21 4.78 12.07 9.97
N ALA A 22 4.27 10.84 9.97
CA ALA A 22 4.74 9.81 9.05
C ALA A 22 4.35 10.15 7.60
N VAL A 23 5.35 10.35 6.75
CA VAL A 23 5.15 10.43 5.29
C VAL A 23 4.73 9.06 4.80
N ARG A 24 3.51 8.97 4.26
CA ARG A 24 3.01 7.74 3.64
C ARG A 24 3.10 7.91 2.13
N PRO A 25 3.59 6.90 1.39
CA PRO A 25 3.48 6.94 -0.06
C PRO A 25 1.99 7.02 -0.44
N PRO A 26 1.67 7.68 -1.57
CA PRO A 26 0.33 7.64 -2.11
C PRO A 26 -0.16 6.20 -2.21
N LYS A 27 -1.45 5.98 -1.93
CA LYS A 27 -2.06 4.68 -2.16
C LYS A 27 -1.97 4.38 -3.66
N LEU A 28 -1.37 3.25 -4.00
CA LEU A 28 -1.35 2.76 -5.39
C LEU A 28 -2.80 2.51 -5.84
N GLN A 29 -3.19 3.17 -6.92
CA GLN A 29 -4.50 2.99 -7.54
C GLN A 29 -4.34 2.01 -8.69
N TYR A 30 -4.85 0.81 -8.50
CA TYR A 30 -4.86 -0.22 -9.53
C TYR A 30 -6.26 -0.82 -9.62
N GLU A 31 -6.56 -1.34 -10.79
CA GLU A 31 -7.79 -2.08 -11.06
C GLU A 31 -7.45 -3.55 -11.30
N MET A 32 -8.40 -4.40 -10.93
CA MET A 32 -8.29 -5.84 -11.10
C MET A 32 -9.58 -6.37 -11.70
N THR A 33 -9.47 -7.10 -12.80
CA THR A 33 -10.60 -7.75 -13.44
C THR A 33 -10.23 -9.16 -13.88
N THR A 34 -11.23 -10.02 -14.02
CA THR A 34 -11.07 -11.37 -14.57
C THR A 34 -11.82 -11.44 -15.89
N LEU A 35 -11.11 -11.79 -16.95
CA LEU A 35 -11.67 -11.93 -18.29
C LEU A 35 -12.51 -13.21 -18.39
N PRO A 36 -13.40 -13.34 -19.41
CA PRO A 36 -14.22 -14.55 -19.59
C PRO A 36 -13.44 -15.85 -19.74
N ASN A 37 -12.17 -15.78 -20.18
CA ASN A 37 -11.27 -16.92 -20.30
C ASN A 37 -10.54 -17.27 -18.98
N GLY A 38 -10.84 -16.57 -17.89
CA GLY A 38 -10.24 -16.79 -16.57
C GLY A 38 -8.91 -16.05 -16.34
N LEU A 39 -8.39 -15.28 -17.30
CA LEU A 39 -7.19 -14.47 -17.10
C LEU A 39 -7.48 -13.31 -16.15
N THR A 40 -6.71 -13.24 -15.07
CA THR A 40 -6.68 -12.08 -14.18
C THR A 40 -5.80 -10.99 -14.77
N VAL A 41 -6.37 -9.80 -14.92
CA VAL A 41 -5.66 -8.60 -15.36
C VAL A 41 -5.59 -7.65 -14.18
N VAL A 42 -4.38 -7.18 -13.87
CA VAL A 42 -4.11 -6.10 -12.92
C VAL A 42 -3.50 -4.96 -13.72
N PHE A 43 -4.08 -3.77 -13.64
CA PHE A 43 -3.56 -2.61 -14.36
C PHE A 43 -3.55 -1.36 -13.47
N GLU A 44 -2.56 -0.52 -13.70
CA GLU A 44 -2.41 0.80 -13.11
C GLU A 44 -2.12 1.76 -14.27
N GLU A 45 -2.87 2.85 -14.33
CA GLU A 45 -2.70 3.88 -15.35
C GLU A 45 -1.89 5.05 -14.76
N ASP A 46 -0.68 5.27 -15.28
CA ASP A 46 0.19 6.38 -14.92
C ASP A 46 0.57 7.19 -16.17
N HIS A 47 0.31 8.50 -16.14
CA HIS A 47 0.63 9.44 -17.22
C HIS A 47 1.88 10.27 -16.93
N SER A 48 2.67 9.91 -15.92
CA SER A 48 3.91 10.62 -15.56
C SER A 48 4.98 10.56 -16.66
N THR A 49 5.02 9.47 -17.43
CA THR A 49 5.95 9.24 -18.55
C THR A 49 5.31 8.40 -19.66
N PRO A 50 5.72 8.55 -20.93
CA PRO A 50 5.18 7.77 -22.05
C PRO A 50 5.82 6.38 -22.15
N ILE A 51 5.75 5.60 -21.08
CA ILE A 51 6.35 4.27 -20.95
C ILE A 51 5.27 3.25 -20.59
N VAL A 52 5.37 2.03 -21.12
CA VAL A 52 4.50 0.91 -20.78
C VAL A 52 5.33 -0.24 -20.22
N HIS A 53 4.91 -0.80 -19.08
CA HIS A 53 5.48 -2.01 -18.51
C HIS A 53 4.46 -3.14 -18.53
N LEU A 54 4.87 -4.33 -18.98
CA LEU A 54 4.00 -5.50 -19.12
C LEU A 54 4.68 -6.75 -18.58
N GLN A 55 3.94 -7.53 -17.81
CA GLN A 55 4.37 -8.82 -17.27
C GLN A 55 3.27 -9.85 -17.45
N LEU A 56 3.68 -11.10 -17.68
CA LEU A 56 2.78 -12.24 -17.75
C LEU A 56 3.29 -13.31 -16.79
N TRP A 57 2.43 -13.75 -15.89
CA TRP A 57 2.75 -14.77 -14.90
C TRP A 57 1.89 -16.01 -15.10
N TYR A 58 2.54 -17.16 -14.99
CA TYR A 58 1.89 -18.46 -15.00
C TYR A 58 2.07 -19.11 -13.63
N HIS A 59 1.03 -19.76 -13.12
CA HIS A 59 1.10 -20.53 -11.88
C HIS A 59 1.71 -21.92 -12.15
N VAL A 60 2.96 -21.96 -12.59
CA VAL A 60 3.70 -23.20 -12.87
C VAL A 60 5.18 -23.01 -12.54
N GLY A 61 5.83 -24.07 -12.09
CA GLY A 61 7.28 -24.13 -11.84
C GLY A 61 7.76 -25.56 -11.67
N SER A 62 9.00 -25.75 -11.23
CA SER A 62 9.64 -27.08 -11.09
C SER A 62 8.90 -28.06 -10.19
N LYS A 63 8.06 -27.57 -9.26
CA LYS A 63 7.21 -28.42 -8.41
C LYS A 63 6.06 -29.08 -9.19
N ASN A 64 5.75 -28.60 -10.39
CA ASN A 64 4.60 -29.03 -11.19
C ASN A 64 4.96 -30.07 -12.27
N GLU A 65 6.22 -30.51 -12.32
CA GLU A 65 6.68 -31.65 -13.12
C GLU A 65 6.46 -32.97 -12.37
#